data_AF-A0A930HRD9-F1
#
_entry.id   AF-A0A930HRD9-F1
#
_cell.length_a   1.000
_cell.length_b   1.000
_cell.length_c   1.000
_cell.angle_alpha   90.00
_cell.angle_beta   90.00
_cell.angle_gamma   90.00
#
_symmetry.space_group_name_H-M   'P 1'
#
loop_
_entity.id
_entity.type
_entity.pdbx_description
1 polymer ?
#
loop_
_entity_poly.entity_id
_entity_poly.type
_entity_poly.pdbx_seq_one_letter_code
_entity_poly.pdbx_strand_id
1 'polypeptide(L)'
;MKRTSHLLLALCVGALSLSSCSRSGNGSGDEPNPRPRPTVPIDNGRYTLPLLIYPSTLDAIKAYEAKQGSVLESVEEFPAGKYYNYKPKSEDVLSITYMYGNASVAGFETVFVAYKDPKLVINNKEFDEVVARHGFFDSGAYSEGRTTWNYYKNKYYPELLLLVREKNGKGLLQFRYEPTQYPDERYPTFSKVPMQNLLHYLENPLKGFAGKTIDEVSAFEEKLGSEEHISYGSRTYEVKTSFDGEYQRTYFFYDYADEKYGRKGKYRSIYRIRCRYKNLGLGIRYDARGTSYVATDELTRLMEKAGFTFLGTPQRLFRNYDTRLTYSFDTWGGDPDRSREGVELVADVYYDKD
;
A
#
# COMPACT_ATOMS: atom_id res chain seq x y z
N MET A 1 -18.56 -68.22 -18.08
CA MET A 1 -17.65 -69.18 -18.75
C MET A 1 -16.34 -68.47 -19.10
N LYS A 2 -15.22 -68.99 -18.58
CA LYS A 2 -13.78 -68.87 -19.01
C LYS A 2 -13.17 -67.44 -19.12
N ARG A 3 -12.18 -67.05 -18.28
CA ARG A 3 -10.71 -67.35 -18.32
C ARG A 3 -10.08 -66.93 -19.67
N THR A 4 -8.99 -66.16 -19.83
CA THR A 4 -7.64 -66.12 -19.21
C THR A 4 -6.85 -65.00 -19.94
N SER A 5 -6.14 -64.05 -19.31
CA SER A 5 -4.71 -64.01 -18.91
C SER A 5 -3.62 -64.15 -20.02
N HIS A 6 -2.77 -63.10 -20.08
CA HIS A 6 -1.32 -63.03 -20.44
C HIS A 6 -0.92 -63.28 -21.92
N LEU A 7 0.12 -62.66 -22.53
CA LEU A 7 1.47 -62.33 -22.08
C LEU A 7 2.16 -61.34 -23.09
N LEU A 8 3.25 -60.73 -22.62
CA LEU A 8 4.24 -59.82 -23.24
C LEU A 8 4.68 -60.08 -24.70
N LEU A 9 5.10 -58.99 -25.36
CA LEU A 9 6.32 -58.98 -26.18
C LEU A 9 7.14 -57.71 -25.92
N ALA A 10 8.42 -57.89 -25.61
CA ALA A 10 9.45 -56.86 -25.44
C ALA A 10 10.50 -57.00 -26.55
N LEU A 11 11.10 -55.89 -26.99
CA LEU A 11 12.48 -55.69 -27.51
C LEU A 11 12.53 -54.32 -28.23
N CYS A 12 13.08 -53.29 -27.59
CA CYS A 12 14.49 -52.84 -27.70
C CYS A 12 14.80 -52.11 -29.02
N VAL A 13 15.19 -50.82 -28.92
CA VAL A 13 16.54 -50.27 -29.17
C VAL A 13 16.40 -48.75 -29.24
N GLY A 14 17.26 -48.05 -28.50
CA GLY A 14 17.22 -46.61 -28.32
C GLY A 14 17.70 -45.81 -29.54
N ALA A 15 17.22 -44.57 -29.60
CA ALA A 15 17.95 -43.46 -30.20
C ALA A 15 17.70 -42.22 -29.33
N LEU A 16 18.75 -41.78 -28.66
CA LEU A 16 18.89 -40.46 -28.08
C LEU A 16 18.86 -39.42 -29.21
N SER A 17 18.00 -38.40 -29.10
CA SER A 17 18.36 -37.04 -29.47
C SER A 17 17.45 -36.03 -28.76
N LEU A 18 18.07 -35.23 -27.87
CA LEU A 18 17.93 -33.77 -27.74
C LEU A 18 16.52 -33.18 -27.52
N SER A 19 16.20 -32.30 -26.59
CA SER A 19 16.85 -31.61 -25.47
C SER A 19 15.85 -30.51 -25.06
N SER A 20 15.60 -30.33 -23.75
CA SER A 20 15.25 -29.05 -23.05
C SER A 20 14.07 -28.21 -23.59
N CYS A 21 13.04 -27.80 -22.84
CA CYS A 21 13.04 -27.21 -21.51
C CYS A 21 11.63 -27.30 -20.88
N SER A 22 11.64 -27.58 -19.58
CA SER A 22 10.57 -27.45 -18.59
C SER A 22 10.12 -26.01 -18.35
N ARG A 23 8.83 -25.78 -18.09
CA ARG A 23 8.36 -25.29 -16.77
C ARG A 23 6.82 -25.31 -16.66
N SER A 24 6.32 -26.17 -15.77
CA SER A 24 4.99 -26.06 -15.17
C SER A 24 5.00 -24.96 -14.11
N GLY A 25 4.03 -24.05 -14.15
CA GLY A 25 3.83 -23.00 -13.15
C GLY A 25 2.50 -23.17 -12.43
N ASN A 26 2.41 -24.14 -11.52
CA ASN A 26 1.45 -24.14 -10.41
C ASN A 26 2.24 -23.69 -9.18
N GLY A 27 2.12 -22.41 -8.81
CA GLY A 27 2.70 -21.85 -7.59
C GLY A 27 1.62 -21.66 -6.54
N SER A 28 1.48 -22.64 -5.66
CA SER A 28 1.00 -22.47 -4.29
C SER A 28 1.82 -21.37 -3.60
N GLY A 29 1.18 -20.60 -2.72
CA GLY A 29 1.78 -19.46 -2.01
C GLY A 29 3.21 -19.71 -1.53
N ASP A 30 4.15 -19.04 -2.17
CA ASP A 30 5.48 -18.81 -1.61
C ASP A 30 5.29 -17.88 -0.40
N GLU A 31 5.43 -18.43 0.81
CA GLU A 31 5.82 -17.60 1.95
C GLU A 31 7.04 -16.78 1.52
N PRO A 32 7.05 -15.46 1.70
CA PRO A 32 8.24 -14.67 1.42
C PRO A 32 9.35 -15.23 2.30
N ASN A 33 10.44 -15.64 1.63
CA ASN A 33 11.71 -16.13 2.18
C ASN A 33 11.90 -15.67 3.64
N PRO A 34 12.00 -16.57 4.64
CA PRO A 34 12.00 -16.19 6.04
C PRO A 34 13.17 -15.23 6.27
N ARG A 35 12.83 -13.95 6.49
CA ARG A 35 13.79 -12.88 6.71
C ARG A 35 14.77 -13.34 7.80
N PRO A 36 16.09 -13.11 7.65
CA PRO A 36 17.01 -13.35 8.75
C PRO A 36 16.50 -12.56 9.95
N ARG A 37 15.97 -13.23 10.97
CA ARG A 37 15.55 -12.56 12.20
C ARG A 37 16.84 -12.27 12.97
N PRO A 38 17.33 -11.02 13.02
CA PRO A 38 18.44 -10.72 13.89
C PRO A 38 17.97 -11.05 15.31
N THR A 39 18.76 -11.78 16.08
CA THR A 39 18.49 -11.89 17.52
C THR A 39 18.64 -10.51 18.12
N VAL A 40 17.52 -9.94 18.58
CA VAL A 40 17.49 -8.63 19.24
C VAL A 40 18.13 -8.80 20.63
N PRO A 41 19.25 -8.14 20.93
CA PRO A 41 19.76 -8.09 22.30
C PRO A 41 18.72 -7.40 23.19
N ILE A 42 18.42 -7.97 24.35
CA ILE A 42 17.57 -7.30 25.33
C ILE A 42 18.42 -6.20 25.98
N ASP A 43 18.00 -4.95 25.86
CA ASP A 43 18.62 -3.84 26.57
C ASP A 43 18.07 -3.80 28.01
N ASN A 44 18.89 -4.25 28.96
CA ASN A 44 18.48 -4.51 30.34
C ASN A 44 18.70 -3.32 31.30
N GLY A 45 18.96 -2.10 30.80
CA GLY A 45 19.33 -0.99 31.68
C GLY A 45 18.64 0.33 31.34
N ARG A 46 19.20 1.03 30.35
CA ARG A 46 18.96 2.47 30.13
C ARG A 46 18.05 2.74 28.95
N TYR A 47 18.16 1.93 27.89
CA TYR A 47 17.44 2.14 26.63
C TYR A 47 16.43 1.03 26.39
N THR A 48 15.29 1.09 27.09
CA THR A 48 14.21 0.14 26.84
C THR A 48 13.58 0.43 25.48
N LEU A 49 13.86 -0.44 24.51
CA LEU A 49 13.33 -0.39 23.15
C LEU A 49 12.24 -1.45 22.94
N PRO A 50 11.22 -1.15 22.12
CA PRO A 50 10.15 -2.10 21.82
C PRO A 50 10.67 -3.31 21.04
N LEU A 51 9.81 -4.29 20.78
CA LEU A 51 10.20 -5.43 19.93
C LEU A 51 10.41 -4.96 18.48
N LEU A 52 11.67 -4.89 18.06
CA LEU A 52 12.09 -4.41 16.72
C LEU A 52 12.18 -5.51 15.65
N ILE A 53 11.53 -6.66 15.89
CA ILE A 53 11.29 -7.68 14.86
C ILE A 53 9.95 -7.33 14.19
N TYR A 54 9.93 -7.11 12.89
CA TYR A 54 8.72 -6.64 12.20
C TYR A 54 8.38 -7.49 10.95
N PRO A 55 7.09 -7.80 10.70
CA PRO A 55 5.95 -7.60 11.58
C PRO A 55 5.95 -8.59 12.77
N SER A 56 5.53 -8.13 13.96
CA SER A 56 5.34 -8.98 15.14
C SER A 56 3.87 -9.05 15.56
N THR A 57 3.44 -10.23 15.99
CA THR A 57 2.10 -10.42 16.56
C THR A 57 2.00 -9.73 17.91
N LEU A 58 0.78 -9.38 18.32
CA LEU A 58 0.53 -8.80 19.63
C LEU A 58 1.00 -9.73 20.77
N ASP A 59 0.86 -11.04 20.62
CA ASP A 59 1.32 -12.02 21.62
C ASP A 59 2.85 -12.06 21.75
N ALA A 60 3.58 -11.93 20.64
CA ALA A 60 5.03 -11.80 20.67
C ALA A 60 5.47 -10.54 21.41
N ILE A 61 4.75 -9.42 21.22
CA ILE A 61 5.00 -8.17 21.93
C ILE A 61 4.70 -8.32 23.42
N LYS A 62 3.55 -8.86 23.79
CA LYS A 62 3.20 -9.13 25.21
C LYS A 62 4.27 -9.98 25.90
N ALA A 63 4.73 -11.05 25.23
CA ALA A 63 5.77 -11.91 25.76
C ALA A 63 7.12 -11.18 25.89
N TYR A 64 7.48 -10.34 24.92
CA TYR A 64 8.69 -9.53 24.95
C TYR A 64 8.67 -8.50 26.09
N GLU A 65 7.59 -7.74 26.21
CA GLU A 65 7.43 -6.74 27.27
C GLU A 65 7.46 -7.37 28.66
N ALA A 66 6.75 -8.50 28.84
CA ALA A 66 6.81 -9.25 30.10
C ALA A 66 8.23 -9.74 30.42
N LYS A 67 8.99 -10.19 29.41
CA LYS A 67 10.39 -10.62 29.57
C LYS A 67 11.31 -9.46 29.97
N GLN A 68 11.02 -8.24 29.53
CA GLN A 68 11.73 -7.03 29.95
C GLN A 68 11.30 -6.53 31.34
N GLY A 69 10.26 -7.13 31.93
CA GLY A 69 9.69 -6.68 33.19
C GLY A 69 8.76 -5.48 33.05
N SER A 70 8.32 -5.16 31.84
CA SER A 70 7.28 -4.16 31.60
C SER A 70 5.92 -4.69 32.04
N VAL A 71 5.09 -3.83 32.62
CA VAL A 71 3.73 -4.14 33.08
C VAL A 71 2.71 -3.44 32.19
N LEU A 72 1.71 -4.17 31.68
CA LEU A 72 0.60 -3.57 30.95
C LEU A 72 -0.29 -2.77 31.92
N GLU A 73 -0.35 -1.46 31.76
CA GLU A 73 -1.15 -0.57 32.62
C GLU A 73 -2.59 -0.42 32.12
N SER A 74 -2.77 -0.25 30.81
CA SER A 74 -4.09 -0.05 30.20
C SER A 74 -4.14 -0.52 28.76
N VAL A 75 -5.36 -0.78 28.30
CA VAL A 75 -5.70 -0.97 26.88
C VAL A 75 -6.81 0.01 26.55
N GLU A 76 -6.56 0.88 25.58
CA GLU A 76 -7.49 1.91 25.15
C GLU A 76 -7.90 1.69 23.69
N GLU A 77 -9.15 1.95 23.36
CA GLU A 77 -9.69 1.79 22.01
C GLU A 77 -10.15 3.15 21.49
N PHE A 78 -9.58 3.55 20.36
CA PHE A 78 -9.94 4.76 19.63
C PHE A 78 -10.31 4.41 18.20
N PRO A 79 -10.95 5.32 17.44
CA PRO A 79 -11.30 5.06 16.04
C PRO A 79 -10.11 4.65 15.16
N ALA A 80 -8.89 5.07 15.52
CA ALA A 80 -7.66 4.74 14.80
C ALA A 80 -7.07 3.36 15.14
N GLY A 81 -7.52 2.71 16.22
CA GLY A 81 -7.03 1.41 16.65
C GLY A 81 -6.98 1.22 18.17
N LYS A 82 -6.37 0.12 18.58
CA LYS A 82 -6.14 -0.25 19.99
C LYS A 82 -4.74 0.11 20.43
N TYR A 83 -4.65 0.68 21.63
CA TYR A 83 -3.43 1.18 22.25
C TYR A 83 -3.13 0.35 23.48
N TYR A 84 -1.95 -0.26 23.53
CA TYR A 84 -1.48 -1.06 24.65
C TYR A 84 -0.39 -0.29 25.37
N ASN A 85 -0.69 0.20 26.57
CA ASN A 85 0.20 1.06 27.35
C ASN A 85 0.94 0.23 28.39
N TYR A 86 2.26 0.21 28.29
CA TYR A 86 3.14 -0.50 29.22
C TYR A 86 3.95 0.48 30.06
N LYS A 87 4.08 0.16 31.33
CA LYS A 87 5.08 0.70 32.25
C LYS A 87 6.35 -0.15 32.19
N PRO A 88 7.43 0.33 31.60
CA PRO A 88 8.69 -0.40 31.61
C PRO A 88 9.31 -0.41 33.01
N LYS A 89 10.16 -1.41 33.28
CA LYS A 89 10.93 -1.51 34.52
C LYS A 89 11.98 -0.40 34.67
N SER A 90 12.51 0.10 33.54
CA SER A 90 13.53 1.15 33.53
C SER A 90 13.02 2.43 34.20
N GLU A 91 13.89 3.06 35.01
CA GLU A 91 13.56 4.35 35.58
C GLU A 91 13.63 5.48 34.55
N ASP A 92 14.43 5.35 33.49
CA ASP A 92 14.60 6.41 32.49
C ASP A 92 13.45 6.47 31.49
N VAL A 93 12.75 5.35 31.30
CA VAL A 93 11.64 5.22 30.37
C VAL A 93 10.31 5.37 31.11
N LEU A 94 9.52 6.35 30.70
CA LEU A 94 8.24 6.67 31.32
C LEU A 94 7.13 5.70 30.90
N SER A 95 7.07 5.37 29.61
CA SER A 95 6.01 4.54 29.03
C SER A 95 6.41 3.98 27.67
N ILE A 96 5.84 2.84 27.31
CA ILE A 96 5.86 2.27 25.95
C ILE A 96 4.40 2.05 25.51
N THR A 97 3.99 2.64 24.40
CA THR A 97 2.62 2.54 23.89
C THR A 97 2.62 1.96 22.48
N TYR A 98 2.05 0.77 22.31
CA TYR A 98 1.87 0.13 21.01
C TYR A 98 0.48 0.43 20.44
N MET A 99 0.41 0.93 19.21
CA MET A 99 -0.82 1.14 18.46
C MET A 99 -1.00 0.06 17.40
N TYR A 100 -2.11 -0.67 17.46
CA TYR A 100 -2.53 -1.64 16.45
C TYR A 100 -3.84 -1.18 15.80
N GLY A 101 -3.86 -1.03 14.47
CA GLY A 101 -5.10 -0.80 13.73
C GLY A 101 -6.06 -1.99 13.87
N ASN A 102 -5.52 -3.21 13.85
CA ASN A 102 -6.24 -4.44 14.13
C ASN A 102 -5.34 -5.40 14.93
N ALA A 103 -5.78 -5.81 16.12
CA ALA A 103 -5.01 -6.69 16.99
C ALA A 103 -4.77 -8.11 16.43
N SER A 104 -5.58 -8.54 15.46
CA SER A 104 -5.45 -9.83 14.77
C SER A 104 -4.40 -9.80 13.65
N VAL A 105 -3.89 -8.63 13.30
CA VAL A 105 -2.86 -8.44 12.27
C VAL A 105 -1.48 -8.37 12.92
N ALA A 106 -0.49 -9.05 12.33
CA ALA A 106 0.91 -8.90 12.72
C ALA A 106 1.48 -7.54 12.28
N GLY A 107 2.17 -6.86 13.18
CA GLY A 107 2.78 -5.56 12.96
C GLY A 107 1.96 -4.42 13.55
N PHE A 108 2.54 -3.70 14.51
CA PHE A 108 1.98 -2.45 15.01
C PHE A 108 1.98 -1.39 13.89
N GLU A 109 1.08 -0.41 14.01
CA GLU A 109 1.10 0.80 13.18
C GLU A 109 2.14 1.79 13.68
N THR A 110 2.19 1.98 15.00
CA THR A 110 3.16 2.88 15.64
C THR A 110 3.47 2.41 17.06
N VAL A 111 4.69 2.62 17.52
CA VAL A 111 5.07 2.51 18.93
C VAL A 111 5.65 3.83 19.40
N PHE A 112 5.16 4.32 20.54
CA PHE A 112 5.72 5.49 21.21
C PHE A 112 6.53 5.04 22.42
N VAL A 113 7.73 5.58 22.58
CA VAL A 113 8.54 5.41 23.80
C VAL A 113 8.85 6.79 24.35
N ALA A 114 8.47 7.04 25.59
CA ALA A 114 8.75 8.31 26.26
C ALA A 114 9.88 8.14 27.26
N TYR A 115 10.92 8.94 27.12
CA TYR A 115 12.05 9.04 28.06
C TYR A 115 11.88 10.26 28.97
N LYS A 116 12.32 10.12 30.22
CA LYS A 116 12.28 11.20 31.23
C LYS A 116 13.05 12.45 30.78
N ASP A 117 14.24 12.26 30.22
CA ASP A 117 15.13 13.35 29.78
C ASP A 117 15.42 13.22 28.27
N PRO A 118 15.16 14.26 27.46
CA PRO A 118 15.47 14.25 26.03
C PRO A 118 16.95 14.02 25.73
N LYS A 119 17.88 14.39 26.62
CA LYS A 119 19.33 14.19 26.44
C LYS A 119 19.73 12.71 26.41
N LEU A 120 18.84 11.81 26.81
CA LEU A 120 19.08 10.37 26.69
C LEU A 120 19.05 9.92 25.24
N VAL A 121 18.22 10.54 24.39
CA VAL A 121 17.95 10.06 23.02
C VAL A 121 18.24 11.08 21.92
N ILE A 122 18.46 12.34 22.28
CA ILE A 122 18.78 13.42 21.33
C ILE A 122 20.25 13.77 21.43
N ASN A 123 20.94 13.77 20.29
CA ASN A 123 22.37 14.07 20.18
C ASN A 123 23.21 13.23 21.17
N ASN A 124 22.82 11.96 21.35
CA ASN A 124 23.41 11.05 22.32
C ASN A 124 24.03 9.86 21.60
N LYS A 125 25.36 9.82 21.61
CA LYS A 125 26.15 8.78 20.92
C LYS A 125 25.86 7.36 21.44
N GLU A 126 25.59 7.19 22.74
CA GLU A 126 25.27 5.88 23.32
C GLU A 126 23.94 5.37 22.77
N PHE A 127 22.93 6.25 22.68
CA PHE A 127 21.65 5.94 22.04
C PHE A 127 21.82 5.56 20.56
N ASP A 128 22.61 6.33 19.81
CA ASP A 128 22.88 6.07 18.40
C ASP A 128 23.52 4.69 18.19
N GLU A 129 24.48 4.32 19.06
CA GLU A 129 25.09 2.99 19.07
C GLU A 129 24.09 1.88 19.42
N VAL A 130 23.16 2.13 20.35
CA VAL A 130 22.09 1.18 20.69
C VAL A 130 21.20 0.91 19.48
N VAL A 131 20.64 1.95 18.86
CA VAL A 131 19.72 1.77 17.72
C VAL A 131 20.44 1.21 16.49
N ALA A 132 21.73 1.52 16.31
CA ALA A 132 22.56 0.94 15.26
C ALA A 132 22.71 -0.59 15.35
N ARG A 133 22.79 -1.15 16.57
CA ARG A 133 22.77 -2.62 16.77
C ARG A 133 21.47 -3.26 16.27
N HIS A 134 20.38 -2.51 16.26
CA HIS A 134 19.09 -2.93 15.72
C HIS A 134 18.89 -2.60 14.23
N GLY A 135 19.96 -2.13 13.56
CA GLY A 135 19.96 -1.86 12.12
C GLY A 135 19.46 -0.47 11.75
N PHE A 136 19.19 0.41 12.72
CA PHE A 136 18.87 1.80 12.43
C PHE A 136 20.12 2.60 12.05
N PHE A 137 19.99 3.52 11.12
CA PHE A 137 21.02 4.47 10.77
C PHE A 137 20.39 5.84 10.55
N ASP A 138 21.12 6.89 10.94
CA ASP A 138 20.69 8.27 10.76
C ASP A 138 20.48 8.58 9.27
N SER A 139 19.32 9.13 8.96
CA SER A 139 18.89 9.54 7.63
C SER A 139 18.58 11.04 7.57
N GLY A 140 19.02 11.82 8.57
CA GLY A 140 18.94 13.27 8.64
C GLY A 140 17.71 13.78 9.38
N ALA A 141 17.28 15.00 9.01
CA ALA A 141 16.10 15.63 9.59
C ALA A 141 14.87 15.40 8.70
N TYR A 142 13.74 15.04 9.31
CA TYR A 142 12.43 14.95 8.68
C TYR A 142 11.49 16.01 9.27
N SER A 143 10.80 16.75 8.41
CA SER A 143 9.83 17.77 8.83
C SER A 143 8.42 17.34 8.46
N GLU A 144 7.55 17.29 9.46
CA GLU A 144 6.12 17.03 9.30
C GLU A 144 5.34 18.24 9.83
N GLY A 145 4.82 19.05 8.90
CA GLY A 145 4.23 20.35 9.24
C GLY A 145 5.26 21.27 9.92
N ARG A 146 4.98 21.66 11.16
CA ARG A 146 5.88 22.49 11.99
C ARG A 146 6.78 21.69 12.92
N THR A 147 6.75 20.37 12.84
CA THR A 147 7.55 19.49 13.72
C THR A 147 8.76 18.97 12.97
N THR A 148 9.95 19.14 13.55
CA THR A 148 11.20 18.53 13.04
C THR A 148 11.57 17.33 13.91
N TRP A 149 11.99 16.27 13.25
CA TRP A 149 12.39 14.99 13.85
C TRP A 149 13.78 14.62 13.37
N ASN A 150 14.59 14.02 14.25
CA ASN A 150 15.73 13.21 13.84
C ASN A 150 15.18 11.89 13.30
N TYR A 151 15.59 11.52 12.10
CA TYR A 151 14.97 10.46 11.33
C TYR A 151 15.96 9.33 11.05
N TYR A 152 15.59 8.11 11.42
CA TYR A 152 16.40 6.92 11.26
C TYR A 152 15.67 5.90 10.40
N LYS A 153 16.38 5.33 9.43
CA LYS A 153 15.93 4.21 8.61
C LYS A 153 16.48 2.90 9.13
N ASN A 154 15.77 1.79 8.91
CA ASN A 154 16.25 0.47 9.32
C ASN A 154 16.69 -0.36 8.10
N LYS A 155 17.89 -0.96 8.16
CA LYS A 155 18.43 -1.77 7.06
C LYS A 155 17.87 -3.19 6.99
N TYR A 156 17.33 -3.72 8.08
CA TYR A 156 16.74 -5.06 8.15
C TYR A 156 15.23 -5.05 7.92
N TYR A 157 14.57 -3.97 8.36
CA TYR A 157 13.13 -3.74 8.20
C TYR A 157 12.89 -2.35 7.60
N PRO A 158 13.12 -2.13 6.29
CA PRO A 158 12.96 -0.83 5.64
C PRO A 158 11.60 -0.15 5.88
N GLU A 159 10.56 -0.94 6.12
CA GLU A 159 9.22 -0.44 6.47
C GLU A 159 9.09 0.09 7.90
N LEU A 160 10.11 -0.04 8.74
CA LEU A 160 10.13 0.42 10.12
C LEU A 160 11.04 1.63 10.26
N LEU A 161 10.42 2.77 10.55
CA LEU A 161 11.10 4.05 10.73
C LEU A 161 11.19 4.40 12.21
N LEU A 162 12.25 5.08 12.60
CA LEU A 162 12.39 5.66 13.94
C LEU A 162 12.49 7.18 13.82
N LEU A 163 11.55 7.87 14.45
CA LEU A 163 11.51 9.32 14.57
C LEU A 163 11.82 9.70 16.02
N VAL A 164 12.73 10.64 16.21
CA VAL A 164 13.18 11.08 17.54
C VAL A 164 13.04 12.59 17.66
N ARG A 165 12.45 13.06 18.76
CA ARG A 165 12.38 14.49 19.08
C ARG A 165 12.24 14.74 20.57
N GLU A 166 12.40 16.00 20.95
CA GLU A 166 11.94 16.50 22.24
C GLU A 166 10.45 16.86 22.16
N LYS A 167 9.70 16.50 23.21
CA LYS A 167 8.33 16.96 23.40
C LYS A 167 8.06 17.18 24.89
N ASN A 168 7.73 18.42 25.26
CA ASN A 168 7.41 18.80 26.65
C ASN A 168 8.50 18.40 27.66
N GLY A 169 9.77 18.65 27.34
CA GLY A 169 10.91 18.30 28.20
C GLY A 169 11.18 16.80 28.33
N LYS A 170 10.62 15.98 27.42
CA LYS A 170 10.82 14.52 27.37
C LYS A 170 11.41 14.12 26.03
N GLY A 171 12.21 13.04 26.03
CA GLY A 171 12.63 12.39 24.79
C GLY A 171 11.49 11.52 24.26
N LEU A 172 11.10 11.69 23.00
CA LEU A 172 10.07 10.88 22.37
C LEU A 172 10.68 10.09 21.21
N LEU A 173 10.58 8.77 21.28
CA LEU A 173 10.79 7.88 20.14
C LEU A 173 9.43 7.51 19.56
N GLN A 174 9.34 7.51 18.24
CA GLN A 174 8.20 7.00 17.50
C GLN A 174 8.70 6.02 16.45
N PHE A 175 8.40 4.74 16.66
CA PHE A 175 8.62 3.68 15.68
C PHE A 175 7.37 3.58 14.80
N ARG A 176 7.47 3.93 13.53
CA ARG A 176 6.32 4.01 12.61
C ARG A 176 6.46 3.00 11.49
N TYR A 177 5.37 2.29 11.21
CA TYR A 177 5.26 1.50 9.99
C TYR A 177 5.02 2.41 8.79
N GLU A 178 5.82 2.24 7.75
CA GLU A 178 5.66 2.90 6.46
C GLU A 178 5.84 1.87 5.34
N PRO A 179 4.77 1.54 4.59
CA PRO A 179 4.85 0.53 3.54
C PRO A 179 5.96 0.84 2.53
N THR A 180 7.01 0.03 2.53
CA THR A 180 8.20 0.21 1.68
C THR A 180 8.31 -0.96 0.71
N GLN A 181 8.66 -0.67 -0.56
CA GLN A 181 8.94 -1.70 -1.55
C GLN A 181 10.43 -2.03 -1.45
N TYR A 182 10.77 -3.31 -1.39
CA TYR A 182 12.16 -3.69 -1.26
C TYR A 182 12.91 -3.49 -2.58
N PRO A 183 14.22 -3.14 -2.56
CA PRO A 183 14.96 -2.81 -3.78
C PRO A 183 15.05 -3.94 -4.81
N ASP A 184 14.87 -5.19 -4.40
CA ASP A 184 14.82 -6.39 -5.24
C ASP A 184 13.40 -6.75 -5.70
N GLU A 185 12.37 -6.17 -5.10
CA GLU A 185 10.98 -6.31 -5.56
C GLU A 185 10.76 -5.45 -6.81
N ARG A 186 10.26 -6.11 -7.86
CA ARG A 186 9.87 -5.46 -9.11
C ARG A 186 8.45 -5.85 -9.44
N TYR A 187 7.64 -4.84 -9.75
CA TYR A 187 6.26 -5.04 -10.19
C TYR A 187 6.10 -4.57 -11.64
N PRO A 188 5.21 -5.21 -12.42
CA PRO A 188 4.85 -4.67 -13.73
C PRO A 188 4.23 -3.28 -13.56
N THR A 189 4.32 -2.45 -14.59
CA THR A 189 3.59 -1.17 -14.60
C THR A 189 3.14 -0.80 -16.01
N PHE A 190 2.38 0.27 -16.13
CA PHE A 190 1.94 0.80 -17.43
C PHE A 190 3.15 1.31 -18.22
N SER A 191 3.10 1.16 -19.56
CA SER A 191 4.16 1.66 -20.44
C SER A 191 4.19 3.19 -20.56
N LYS A 192 3.07 3.84 -20.24
CA LYS A 192 2.85 5.29 -20.18
C LYS A 192 1.78 5.58 -19.13
N VAL A 193 1.60 6.84 -18.74
CA VAL A 193 0.49 7.23 -17.84
C VAL A 193 -0.84 6.76 -18.44
N PRO A 194 -1.66 5.98 -17.71
CA PRO A 194 -2.89 5.42 -18.25
C PRO A 194 -3.96 6.48 -18.46
N MET A 195 -4.98 6.15 -19.27
CA MET A 195 -6.18 6.94 -19.52
C MET A 195 -5.92 8.28 -20.23
N GLN A 196 -4.70 8.52 -20.76
CA GLN A 196 -4.36 9.76 -21.46
C GLN A 196 -5.28 10.03 -22.67
N ASN A 197 -5.68 8.97 -23.38
CA ASN A 197 -6.61 9.03 -24.51
C ASN A 197 -8.05 9.35 -24.11
N LEU A 198 -8.36 9.44 -22.82
CA LEU A 198 -9.72 9.71 -22.31
C LEU A 198 -9.82 11.10 -21.67
N LEU A 199 -8.70 11.78 -21.42
CA LEU A 199 -8.67 13.04 -20.68
C LEU A 199 -9.47 14.16 -21.35
N HIS A 200 -9.56 14.14 -22.69
CA HIS A 200 -10.33 15.14 -23.42
C HIS A 200 -11.86 15.00 -23.27
N TYR A 201 -12.34 13.95 -22.60
CA TYR A 201 -13.74 13.80 -22.26
C TYR A 201 -14.13 14.48 -20.94
N LEU A 202 -13.19 14.62 -20.01
CA LEU A 202 -13.44 15.27 -18.73
C LEU A 202 -13.72 16.76 -18.93
N GLU A 203 -14.71 17.32 -18.24
CA GLU A 203 -14.80 18.78 -18.14
C GLU A 203 -13.83 19.34 -17.11
N ASN A 204 -13.26 20.52 -17.40
CA ASN A 204 -12.55 21.36 -16.43
C ASN A 204 -13.08 22.79 -16.54
N PRO A 205 -14.17 23.13 -15.83
CA PRO A 205 -14.75 24.46 -15.86
C PRO A 205 -13.75 25.57 -15.49
N LEU A 206 -12.84 25.30 -14.56
CA LEU A 206 -11.84 26.26 -14.07
C LEU A 206 -10.79 26.63 -15.13
N LYS A 207 -10.54 25.74 -16.09
CA LYS A 207 -9.64 25.97 -17.22
C LYS A 207 -10.37 26.18 -18.55
N GLY A 208 -11.69 26.35 -18.52
CA GLY A 208 -12.51 26.52 -19.72
C GLY A 208 -12.57 25.29 -20.64
N PHE A 209 -12.21 24.10 -20.14
CA PHE A 209 -12.29 22.87 -20.91
C PHE A 209 -13.70 22.29 -20.80
N ALA A 210 -14.45 22.32 -21.91
CA ALA A 210 -15.86 21.92 -21.92
C ALA A 210 -16.09 20.40 -21.76
N GLY A 211 -15.06 19.58 -21.97
CA GLY A 211 -15.16 18.12 -21.99
C GLY A 211 -16.15 17.62 -23.04
N LYS A 212 -16.65 16.40 -22.82
CA LYS A 212 -17.72 15.79 -23.62
C LYS A 212 -18.96 15.56 -22.77
N THR A 213 -20.10 15.52 -23.45
CA THR A 213 -21.33 15.00 -22.86
C THR A 213 -21.33 13.49 -22.91
N ILE A 214 -22.13 12.87 -22.05
CA ILE A 214 -22.28 11.41 -22.06
C ILE A 214 -22.83 10.88 -23.39
N ASP A 215 -23.66 11.64 -24.12
CA ASP A 215 -24.17 11.22 -25.42
C ASP A 215 -23.06 11.18 -26.48
N GLU A 216 -22.15 12.16 -26.47
CA GLU A 216 -20.96 12.14 -27.34
C GLU A 216 -20.03 10.97 -27.02
N VAL A 217 -19.85 10.65 -25.73
CA VAL A 217 -19.06 9.49 -25.30
C VAL A 217 -19.72 8.18 -25.72
N SER A 218 -21.04 8.07 -25.61
CA SER A 218 -21.79 6.86 -25.97
C SER A 218 -21.66 6.57 -27.47
N ALA A 219 -21.81 7.59 -28.31
CA ALA A 219 -21.59 7.47 -29.75
C ALA A 219 -20.14 7.10 -30.14
N PHE A 220 -19.16 7.44 -29.28
CA PHE A 220 -17.78 7.03 -29.47
C PHE A 220 -17.55 5.57 -29.06
N GLU A 221 -18.06 5.15 -27.90
CA GLU A 221 -17.94 3.76 -27.42
C GLU A 221 -18.68 2.77 -28.34
N GLU A 222 -19.81 3.17 -28.91
CA GLU A 222 -20.52 2.38 -29.93
C GLU A 222 -19.63 2.13 -31.16
N LYS A 223 -18.88 3.15 -31.63
CA LYS A 223 -17.93 2.99 -32.75
C LYS A 223 -16.77 2.07 -32.42
N LEU A 224 -16.41 1.93 -31.14
CA LEU A 224 -15.41 0.98 -30.67
C LEU A 224 -15.98 -0.44 -30.47
N GLY A 225 -17.29 -0.62 -30.66
CA GLY A 225 -17.99 -1.88 -30.44
C GLY A 225 -18.12 -2.25 -28.97
N SER A 226 -17.97 -1.29 -28.05
CA SER A 226 -18.08 -1.54 -26.62
C SER A 226 -19.54 -1.84 -26.23
N GLU A 227 -19.74 -2.74 -25.27
CA GLU A 227 -21.08 -3.11 -24.79
C GLU A 227 -21.46 -2.26 -23.58
N GLU A 228 -22.60 -1.59 -23.64
CA GLU A 228 -23.05 -0.63 -22.63
C GLU A 228 -23.83 -1.29 -21.48
N HIS A 229 -23.51 -0.86 -20.26
CA HIS A 229 -24.23 -1.13 -19.02
C HIS A 229 -24.64 0.18 -18.36
N ILE A 230 -25.95 0.41 -18.25
CA ILE A 230 -26.51 1.69 -17.78
C ILE A 230 -26.69 1.68 -16.25
N SER A 231 -26.26 2.77 -15.61
CA SER A 231 -26.44 3.04 -14.18
C SER A 231 -26.92 4.48 -13.98
N TYR A 232 -27.49 4.78 -12.81
CA TYR A 232 -27.86 6.16 -12.49
C TYR A 232 -26.59 7.01 -12.26
N GLY A 233 -26.47 8.13 -12.98
CA GLY A 233 -25.33 9.05 -12.88
C GLY A 233 -23.99 8.52 -13.45
N SER A 234 -24.01 7.37 -14.14
CA SER A 234 -22.83 6.83 -14.83
C SER A 234 -23.19 5.88 -15.97
N ARG A 235 -22.35 5.78 -17.00
CA ARG A 235 -22.43 4.69 -17.99
C ARG A 235 -21.15 3.90 -17.97
N THR A 236 -21.29 2.58 -17.94
CA THR A 236 -20.17 1.64 -17.92
C THR A 236 -20.15 0.87 -19.23
N TYR A 237 -18.96 0.62 -19.76
CA TYR A 237 -18.76 -0.04 -21.04
C TYR A 237 -17.77 -1.19 -20.88
N GLU A 238 -18.14 -2.38 -21.35
CA GLU A 238 -17.19 -3.46 -21.58
C GLU A 238 -16.41 -3.17 -22.86
N VAL A 239 -15.09 -3.01 -22.72
CA VAL A 239 -14.22 -2.50 -23.78
C VAL A 239 -13.81 -3.65 -24.70
N LYS A 240 -14.07 -3.51 -26.00
CA LYS A 240 -13.54 -4.41 -27.03
C LYS A 240 -12.20 -3.93 -27.60
N THR A 241 -12.00 -2.61 -27.68
CA THR A 241 -10.76 -1.98 -28.14
C THR A 241 -10.11 -1.19 -27.00
N SER A 242 -9.09 -1.77 -26.38
CA SER A 242 -8.40 -1.20 -25.22
C SER A 242 -7.33 -0.17 -25.61
N PHE A 243 -7.13 0.87 -24.79
CA PHE A 243 -6.08 1.88 -25.00
C PHE A 243 -4.82 1.61 -24.19
N ASP A 244 -4.98 1.13 -22.96
CA ASP A 244 -3.93 0.95 -21.96
C ASP A 244 -4.01 -0.42 -21.26
N GLY A 245 -4.82 -1.35 -21.79
CA GLY A 245 -5.06 -2.68 -21.22
C GLY A 245 -6.30 -2.78 -20.34
N GLU A 246 -7.10 -1.71 -20.25
CA GLU A 246 -8.40 -1.70 -19.57
C GLU A 246 -9.41 -2.58 -20.29
N TYR A 247 -10.24 -3.27 -19.51
CA TYR A 247 -11.34 -4.10 -20.03
C TYR A 247 -12.72 -3.46 -19.78
N GLN A 248 -12.78 -2.42 -18.94
CA GLN A 248 -14.00 -1.68 -18.64
C GLN A 248 -13.69 -0.19 -18.46
N ARG A 249 -14.57 0.66 -18.99
CA ARG A 249 -14.56 2.12 -18.78
C ARG A 249 -15.88 2.57 -18.19
N THR A 250 -15.86 3.41 -17.17
CA THR A 250 -17.05 4.05 -16.60
C THR A 250 -16.90 5.56 -16.66
N TYR A 251 -17.93 6.24 -17.14
CA TYR A 251 -18.00 7.69 -17.26
C TYR A 251 -19.06 8.21 -16.31
N PHE A 252 -18.66 9.08 -15.38
CA PHE A 252 -19.57 9.74 -14.44
C PHE A 252 -19.89 11.14 -14.92
N PHE A 253 -21.16 11.51 -14.89
CA PHE A 253 -21.65 12.76 -15.46
C PHE A 253 -22.69 13.43 -14.56
N TYR A 254 -22.85 14.74 -14.67
CA TYR A 254 -23.87 15.47 -13.92
C TYR A 254 -25.27 15.28 -14.52
N ASP A 255 -26.24 14.90 -13.71
CA ASP A 255 -27.66 14.91 -14.10
C ASP A 255 -28.36 16.15 -13.49
N TYR A 256 -29.52 16.58 -13.98
CA TYR A 256 -30.27 17.73 -13.42
C TYR A 256 -30.63 17.53 -11.95
N ALA A 257 -30.72 16.28 -11.48
CA ALA A 257 -30.88 15.97 -10.07
C ALA A 257 -29.65 16.35 -9.20
N ASP A 258 -28.47 16.54 -9.78
CA ASP A 258 -27.24 16.89 -9.07
C ASP A 258 -27.14 18.38 -8.67
N GLU A 259 -27.89 19.28 -9.32
CA GLU A 259 -27.99 20.68 -8.90
C GLU A 259 -28.60 20.80 -7.48
N LYS A 260 -29.56 19.91 -7.15
CA LYS A 260 -30.13 19.78 -5.80
C LYS A 260 -29.08 19.44 -4.74
N TYR A 261 -27.97 18.81 -5.13
CA TYR A 261 -26.87 18.41 -4.27
C TYR A 261 -25.65 19.35 -4.35
N GLY A 262 -25.82 20.55 -4.89
CA GLY A 262 -24.79 21.60 -4.92
C GLY A 262 -23.62 21.33 -5.87
N ARG A 263 -23.75 20.36 -6.78
CA ARG A 263 -22.73 20.06 -7.79
C ARG A 263 -22.94 20.96 -9.00
N LYS A 264 -22.01 21.90 -9.22
CA LYS A 264 -21.97 22.76 -10.41
C LYS A 264 -21.26 22.02 -11.56
N GLY A 265 -21.87 22.01 -12.76
CA GLY A 265 -21.31 21.42 -13.98
C GLY A 265 -22.29 21.58 -15.14
N LYS A 266 -21.84 21.41 -16.39
CA LYS A 266 -22.76 21.42 -17.53
C LYS A 266 -23.64 20.16 -17.48
N TYR A 267 -24.92 20.26 -17.86
CA TYR A 267 -25.80 19.10 -17.91
C TYR A 267 -25.15 17.97 -18.75
N ARG A 268 -25.07 16.78 -18.14
CA ARG A 268 -24.52 15.53 -18.70
C ARG A 268 -23.06 15.58 -19.14
N SER A 269 -22.27 16.55 -18.68
CA SER A 269 -20.81 16.55 -18.89
C SER A 269 -20.10 15.55 -17.99
N ILE A 270 -19.00 14.97 -18.49
CA ILE A 270 -18.23 13.98 -17.75
C ILE A 270 -17.31 14.67 -16.73
N TYR A 271 -17.44 14.35 -15.44
CA TYR A 271 -16.57 14.91 -14.39
C TYR A 271 -15.55 13.94 -13.81
N ARG A 272 -15.70 12.64 -14.08
CA ARG A 272 -14.78 11.58 -13.66
C ARG A 272 -14.85 10.43 -14.65
N ILE A 273 -13.70 9.84 -14.91
CA ILE A 273 -13.59 8.62 -15.71
C ILE A 273 -12.92 7.56 -14.84
N ARG A 274 -13.37 6.33 -14.97
CA ARG A 274 -12.81 5.16 -14.31
C ARG A 274 -12.46 4.10 -15.33
N CYS A 275 -11.30 3.49 -15.20
CA CYS A 275 -10.91 2.30 -15.96
C CYS A 275 -10.65 1.13 -15.01
N ARG A 276 -11.01 -0.09 -15.43
CA ARG A 276 -10.66 -1.32 -14.71
C ARG A 276 -9.68 -2.17 -15.50
N TYR A 277 -8.73 -2.74 -14.78
CA TYR A 277 -7.67 -3.59 -15.32
C TYR A 277 -7.65 -4.90 -14.55
N LYS A 278 -7.57 -6.04 -15.27
CA LYS A 278 -7.50 -7.37 -14.66
C LYS A 278 -6.21 -7.60 -13.88
N ASN A 279 -5.12 -6.93 -14.27
CA ASN A 279 -3.83 -7.07 -13.62
C ASN A 279 -3.65 -6.03 -12.51
N LEU A 280 -3.86 -6.46 -11.27
CA LEU A 280 -3.68 -5.65 -10.07
C LEU A 280 -2.26 -5.07 -9.94
N GLY A 281 -1.27 -5.88 -10.32
CA GLY A 281 0.15 -5.59 -10.14
C GLY A 281 0.68 -4.42 -10.98
N LEU A 282 -0.11 -3.87 -11.90
CA LEU A 282 0.28 -2.73 -12.76
C LEU A 282 0.53 -1.43 -11.98
N GLY A 283 -0.03 -1.32 -10.78
CA GLY A 283 0.04 -0.08 -10.02
C GLY A 283 0.09 -0.23 -8.52
N ILE A 284 -0.39 -1.36 -8.00
CA ILE A 284 -0.47 -1.59 -6.57
C ILE A 284 0.04 -2.97 -6.21
N ARG A 285 0.56 -3.09 -4.99
CA ARG A 285 1.02 -4.33 -4.38
C ARG A 285 0.42 -4.47 -3.00
N TYR A 286 0.42 -5.69 -2.48
CA TYR A 286 0.03 -5.92 -1.10
C TYR A 286 1.19 -5.60 -0.17
N ASP A 287 0.89 -4.97 0.97
CA ASP A 287 1.92 -4.55 1.93
C ASP A 287 2.51 -5.74 2.71
N ALA A 288 3.64 -5.50 3.40
CA ALA A 288 4.38 -6.56 4.08
C ALA A 288 3.63 -7.19 5.27
N ARG A 289 2.65 -6.47 5.83
CA ARG A 289 1.73 -6.99 6.86
C ARG A 289 0.59 -7.82 6.29
N GLY A 290 0.38 -7.71 5.00
CA GLY A 290 -0.73 -8.31 4.32
C GLY A 290 -2.08 -7.75 4.78
N THR A 291 -2.20 -6.43 4.86
CA THR A 291 -3.43 -5.74 5.27
C THR A 291 -3.97 -4.76 4.24
N SER A 292 -3.09 -4.17 3.44
CA SER A 292 -3.45 -3.03 2.61
C SER A 292 -2.78 -3.13 1.25
N TYR A 293 -3.46 -2.62 0.23
CA TYR A 293 -2.83 -2.34 -1.06
C TYR A 293 -2.13 -0.99 -1.03
N VAL A 294 -0.92 -0.94 -1.59
CA VAL A 294 -0.06 0.25 -1.62
C VAL A 294 0.46 0.46 -3.04
N ALA A 295 0.74 1.70 -3.41
CA ALA A 295 1.30 1.98 -4.74
C ALA A 295 2.68 1.33 -4.90
N THR A 296 2.99 0.88 -6.12
CA THR A 296 4.34 0.39 -6.46
C THR A 296 5.28 1.55 -6.76
N ASP A 297 6.58 1.32 -6.55
CA ASP A 297 7.61 2.31 -6.89
C ASP A 297 7.67 2.56 -8.40
N GLU A 298 7.35 1.56 -9.22
CA GLU A 298 7.27 1.67 -10.68
C GLU A 298 6.16 2.64 -11.12
N LEU A 299 4.95 2.50 -10.57
CA LEU A 299 3.85 3.42 -10.85
C LEU A 299 4.19 4.82 -10.33
N THR A 300 4.73 4.92 -9.12
CA THR A 300 5.06 6.20 -8.50
C THR A 300 6.04 6.97 -9.38
N ARG A 301 7.13 6.34 -9.81
CA ARG A 301 8.10 6.95 -10.73
C ARG A 301 7.51 7.31 -12.09
N LEU A 302 6.61 6.48 -12.64
CA LEU A 302 5.93 6.78 -13.90
C LEU A 302 5.10 8.06 -13.81
N MET A 303 4.32 8.20 -12.73
CA MET A 303 3.46 9.36 -12.49
C MET A 303 4.29 10.62 -12.16
N GLU A 304 5.33 10.50 -11.34
CA GLU A 304 6.24 11.61 -11.01
C GLU A 304 6.97 12.15 -12.25
N LYS A 305 7.43 11.27 -13.14
CA LYS A 305 8.03 11.67 -14.42
C LYS A 305 7.06 12.46 -15.30
N ALA A 306 5.75 12.27 -15.14
CA ALA A 306 4.70 13.01 -15.83
C ALA A 306 4.23 14.27 -15.07
N GLY A 307 4.92 14.66 -13.99
CA GLY A 307 4.64 15.87 -13.22
C GLY A 307 3.53 15.72 -12.17
N PHE A 308 3.20 14.49 -11.76
CA PHE A 308 2.27 14.26 -10.66
C PHE A 308 3.01 14.08 -9.34
N THR A 309 2.51 14.67 -8.27
CA THR A 309 2.96 14.44 -6.90
C THR A 309 2.18 13.29 -6.29
N PHE A 310 2.89 12.28 -5.77
CA PHE A 310 2.28 11.23 -4.98
C PHE A 310 1.86 11.76 -3.61
N LEU A 311 0.59 11.57 -3.24
CA LEU A 311 0.05 12.06 -1.97
C LEU A 311 0.10 11.02 -0.83
N GLY A 312 0.63 9.84 -1.12
CA GLY A 312 0.84 8.78 -0.13
C GLY A 312 -0.21 7.66 -0.13
N THR A 313 -0.01 6.74 0.80
CA THR A 313 -0.87 5.58 1.10
C THR A 313 -1.65 5.89 2.38
N PRO A 314 -2.93 5.46 2.53
CA PRO A 314 -3.69 4.57 1.66
C PRO A 314 -4.40 5.26 0.49
N GLN A 315 -4.30 6.57 0.35
CA GLN A 315 -5.09 7.30 -0.65
C GLN A 315 -4.71 6.91 -2.08
N ARG A 316 -3.44 6.52 -2.32
CA ARG A 316 -2.92 6.09 -3.64
C ARG A 316 -3.26 7.10 -4.73
N LEU A 317 -3.13 8.39 -4.36
CA LEU A 317 -3.46 9.55 -5.18
C LEU A 317 -2.22 10.18 -5.77
N PHE A 318 -2.34 10.59 -7.03
CA PHE A 318 -1.33 11.32 -7.76
C PHE A 318 -1.95 12.60 -8.29
N ARG A 319 -1.42 13.75 -7.87
CA ARG A 319 -1.98 15.06 -8.20
C ARG A 319 -0.98 15.88 -9.00
N ASN A 320 -1.40 16.37 -10.16
CA ASN A 320 -0.64 17.36 -10.90
C ASN A 320 -1.23 18.74 -10.56
N TYR A 321 -0.50 19.54 -9.78
CA TYR A 321 -0.97 20.83 -9.28
C TYR A 321 -1.17 21.87 -10.39
N ASP A 322 -0.36 21.82 -11.45
CA ASP A 322 -0.46 22.75 -12.58
C ASP A 322 -1.75 22.53 -13.36
N THR A 323 -2.06 21.27 -13.68
CA THR A 323 -3.25 20.89 -14.46
C THR A 323 -4.50 20.72 -13.60
N ARG A 324 -4.32 20.52 -12.29
CA ARG A 324 -5.34 20.10 -11.32
C ARG A 324 -5.95 18.73 -11.60
N LEU A 325 -5.25 17.90 -12.36
CA LEU A 325 -5.65 16.54 -12.66
C LEU A 325 -5.20 15.63 -11.53
N THR A 326 -6.12 14.78 -11.05
CA THR A 326 -5.86 13.80 -10.01
C THR A 326 -6.17 12.41 -10.52
N TYR A 327 -5.22 11.50 -10.32
CA TYR A 327 -5.40 10.07 -10.51
C TYR A 327 -5.53 9.38 -9.14
N SER A 328 -6.44 8.41 -9.04
CA SER A 328 -6.49 7.49 -7.90
C SER A 328 -6.39 6.06 -8.36
N PHE A 329 -5.60 5.25 -7.67
CA PHE A 329 -5.48 3.81 -7.94
C PHE A 329 -6.01 3.01 -6.76
N ASP A 330 -6.99 2.16 -7.00
CA ASP A 330 -7.68 1.40 -5.96
C ASP A 330 -8.01 -0.02 -6.41
N THR A 331 -8.64 -0.79 -5.53
CA THR A 331 -9.12 -2.13 -5.82
C THR A 331 -10.63 -2.18 -6.04
N TRP A 332 -11.06 -3.09 -6.91
CA TRP A 332 -12.47 -3.45 -7.06
C TRP A 332 -12.65 -4.96 -7.08
N GLY A 333 -13.77 -5.42 -6.50
CA GLY A 333 -14.03 -6.85 -6.36
C GLY A 333 -13.24 -7.49 -5.21
N GLY A 334 -13.65 -8.70 -4.86
CA GLY A 334 -13.14 -9.45 -3.72
C GLY A 334 -13.94 -9.21 -2.43
N ASP A 335 -14.22 -10.31 -1.72
CA ASP A 335 -14.63 -10.27 -0.32
C ASP A 335 -13.35 -10.11 0.52
N PRO A 336 -13.19 -9.04 1.33
CA PRO A 336 -11.99 -8.85 2.15
C PRO A 336 -11.69 -10.05 3.07
N ASP A 337 -12.68 -10.91 3.34
CA ASP A 337 -12.55 -12.02 4.27
C ASP A 337 -12.30 -13.40 3.63
N ARG A 338 -12.39 -13.60 2.30
CA ARG A 338 -12.52 -14.99 1.75
C ARG A 338 -11.75 -15.39 0.49
N SER A 339 -11.44 -14.51 -0.47
CA SER A 339 -10.48 -14.85 -1.55
C SER A 339 -9.95 -13.64 -2.32
N ARG A 340 -8.69 -13.72 -2.77
CA ARG A 340 -8.03 -12.70 -3.61
C ARG A 340 -8.36 -12.85 -5.10
N GLU A 341 -9.14 -13.87 -5.46
CA GLU A 341 -9.57 -14.10 -6.84
C GLU A 341 -10.63 -13.06 -7.22
N GLY A 342 -10.42 -12.39 -8.37
CA GLY A 342 -11.34 -11.35 -8.85
C GLY A 342 -11.13 -9.96 -8.24
N VAL A 343 -10.02 -9.72 -7.55
CA VAL A 343 -9.59 -8.35 -7.18
C VAL A 343 -8.90 -7.70 -8.38
N GLU A 344 -9.39 -6.52 -8.75
CA GLU A 344 -8.99 -5.80 -9.96
C GLU A 344 -8.43 -4.42 -9.62
N LEU A 345 -7.54 -3.92 -10.49
CA LEU A 345 -7.07 -2.54 -10.37
C LEU A 345 -8.11 -1.60 -10.97
N VAL A 346 -8.44 -0.56 -10.21
CA VAL A 346 -9.23 0.57 -10.67
C VAL A 346 -8.35 1.79 -10.72
N ALA A 347 -8.36 2.48 -11.86
CA ALA A 347 -7.83 3.83 -11.97
C ALA A 347 -8.99 4.80 -12.18
N ASP A 348 -9.05 5.86 -11.38
CA ASP A 348 -9.92 7.00 -11.64
C ASP A 348 -9.10 8.22 -12.00
N VAL A 349 -9.69 9.08 -12.83
CA VAL A 349 -9.13 10.38 -13.16
C VAL A 349 -10.22 11.45 -13.16
N TYR A 350 -9.93 12.59 -12.55
CA TYR A 350 -10.83 13.73 -12.43
C TYR A 350 -10.05 15.03 -12.19
N TYR A 351 -10.69 16.17 -12.40
CA TYR A 351 -10.16 17.47 -11.99
C TYR A 351 -10.61 17.83 -10.58
N ASP A 352 -9.70 18.32 -9.75
CA ASP A 352 -10.04 18.71 -8.38
C ASP A 352 -11.02 19.88 -8.36
N LYS A 353 -12.12 19.70 -7.64
CA LYS A 353 -13.00 20.80 -7.24
C LYS A 353 -12.28 21.58 -6.13
N ASP A 354 -12.37 22.90 -6.19
CA ASP A 354 -11.67 23.83 -5.28
C ASP A 354 -11.72 23.42 -3.80
#